data_AF-A0A7X8QNU9-F1
#
_entry.id   AF-A0A7X8QNU9-F1
#
_cell.length_a   1.000
_cell.length_b   1.000
_cell.length_c   1.000
_cell.angle_alpha   90.00
_cell.angle_beta   90.00
_cell.angle_gamma   90.00
#
_symmetry.space_group_name_H-M   'P 1'
#
loop_
_entity.id
_entity.type
_entity.pdbx_description
1 polymer ?
#
loop_
_entity_poly.entity_id
_entity_poly.type
_entity_poly.pdbx_seq_one_letter_code
_entity_poly.pdbx_strand_id
1 'polypeptide(L)'
;MQLVYLPLDERPCNYAYPVRIADLVPDVQVLTPPIEWMGKKKTPGNIEKLWGFLAEKAPKCNAAVLSLDLLLYGGIVPSRLHHDTAEEVKNRLYQLKKIKKQNPQLKLYAFNLITRLPSYNSDDEEPDYYEYYGRDIFLYSCITDRIQRNIATDEEKKEYKELQEKIPAQYLTDYLDRRKVNEQVNEVAIDLVKEGIIDFLIIPLDDCNPYGFSAITQRKLASFVRKYQLWDQVYIHPGADE
;
A
#
# COMPACT_ATOMS: atom_id res chain seq x y z
N MET A 1 8.48 -13.49 -23.81
CA MET A 1 7.58 -12.65 -23.00
C MET A 1 8.40 -11.55 -22.34
N GLN A 2 8.01 -10.30 -22.53
CA GLN A 2 8.62 -9.16 -21.82
C GLN A 2 7.64 -8.63 -20.77
N LEU A 3 8.13 -8.37 -19.56
CA LEU A 3 7.33 -7.79 -18.49
C LEU A 3 8.04 -6.60 -17.84
N VAL A 4 7.26 -5.57 -17.49
CA VAL A 4 7.75 -4.49 -16.62
C VAL A 4 7.52 -4.91 -15.18
N TYR A 5 8.53 -4.74 -14.33
CA TYR A 5 8.42 -4.98 -12.91
C TYR A 5 8.79 -3.71 -12.14
N LEU A 6 7.86 -3.23 -11.31
CA LEU A 6 8.11 -2.21 -10.31
C LEU A 6 8.04 -2.85 -8.92
N PRO A 7 9.19 -3.01 -8.24
CA PRO A 7 9.23 -3.72 -6.96
C PRO A 7 8.61 -2.90 -5.82
N LEU A 8 8.36 -3.55 -4.69
CA LEU A 8 7.79 -2.90 -3.50
C LEU A 8 8.71 -1.78 -2.98
N ASP A 9 10.00 -2.06 -2.89
CA ASP A 9 11.07 -1.16 -2.45
C ASP A 9 12.45 -1.65 -2.91
N GLU A 10 13.52 -1.05 -2.39
CA GLU A 10 14.91 -1.35 -2.74
C GLU A 10 15.49 -2.62 -2.09
N ARG A 11 14.78 -3.25 -1.14
CA ARG A 11 15.31 -4.41 -0.41
C ARG A 11 15.54 -5.58 -1.38
N PRO A 12 16.61 -6.38 -1.22
CA PRO A 12 16.95 -7.44 -2.18
C PRO A 12 15.81 -8.44 -2.45
N CYS A 13 14.99 -8.75 -1.43
CA CYS A 13 13.82 -9.62 -1.55
C CYS A 13 12.77 -9.09 -2.52
N ASN A 14 12.63 -7.76 -2.61
CA ASN A 14 11.68 -7.11 -3.50
C ASN A 14 12.32 -6.74 -4.83
N TYR A 15 13.53 -6.18 -4.82
CA TYR A 15 14.17 -5.69 -6.04
C TYR A 15 14.90 -6.78 -6.84
N ALA A 16 15.79 -7.53 -6.19
CA ALA A 16 16.76 -8.38 -6.89
C ALA A 16 16.27 -9.83 -7.07
N TYR A 17 15.62 -10.40 -6.07
CA TYR A 17 15.27 -11.82 -6.08
C TYR A 17 14.19 -12.16 -7.12
N PRO A 18 13.11 -11.38 -7.30
CA PRO A 18 12.10 -11.66 -8.31
C PRO A 18 12.69 -11.63 -9.73
N VAL A 19 13.60 -10.70 -10.00
CA VAL A 19 14.32 -10.61 -11.28
C VAL A 19 15.19 -11.85 -11.49
N ARG A 20 16.00 -12.23 -10.48
CA ARG A 20 16.84 -13.44 -10.56
C ARG A 20 16.04 -14.73 -10.74
N ILE A 21 14.84 -14.82 -10.13
CA ILE A 21 13.94 -15.97 -10.32
C ILE A 21 13.43 -15.99 -11.76
N ALA A 22 13.03 -14.83 -12.30
CA ALA A 22 12.57 -14.74 -13.69
C ALA A 22 13.68 -15.06 -14.70
N ASP A 23 14.94 -14.72 -14.41
CA ASP A 23 16.11 -15.05 -15.24
C ASP A 23 16.34 -16.57 -15.38
N LEU A 24 15.76 -17.39 -14.48
CA LEU A 24 15.81 -18.86 -14.59
C LEU A 24 14.83 -19.42 -15.62
N VAL A 25 13.88 -18.60 -16.10
CA VAL A 25 12.85 -19.02 -17.05
C VAL A 25 13.23 -18.59 -18.45
N PRO A 26 13.47 -19.54 -19.39
CA PRO A 26 13.75 -19.20 -20.78
C PRO A 26 12.66 -18.32 -21.39
N ASP A 27 13.07 -17.41 -22.27
CA ASP A 27 12.17 -16.51 -23.01
C ASP A 27 11.37 -15.53 -22.14
N VAL A 28 11.67 -15.39 -20.84
CA VAL A 28 11.13 -14.34 -19.97
C VAL A 28 12.18 -13.27 -19.76
N GLN A 29 11.81 -12.02 -20.00
CA GLN A 29 12.66 -10.87 -19.73
C GLN A 29 11.93 -9.87 -18.83
N VAL A 30 12.57 -9.52 -17.71
CA VAL A 30 12.06 -8.54 -16.75
C VAL A 30 12.77 -7.20 -16.94
N LEU A 31 11.98 -6.14 -17.13
CA LEU A 31 12.47 -4.77 -17.16
C LEU A 31 12.14 -4.11 -15.82
N THR A 32 13.17 -3.85 -15.01
CA THR A 32 13.08 -3.17 -13.72
C THR A 32 13.78 -1.80 -13.78
N PRO A 33 13.34 -0.77 -13.05
CA PRO A 33 14.01 0.52 -13.02
C PRO A 33 15.41 0.39 -12.37
N PRO A 34 16.37 1.25 -12.74
CA PRO A 34 17.64 1.34 -12.05
C PRO A 34 17.48 1.59 -10.54
N ILE A 35 18.32 0.94 -9.73
CA ILE A 35 18.21 0.97 -8.27
C ILE A 35 18.40 2.38 -7.70
N GLU A 36 19.15 3.25 -8.38
CA GLU A 36 19.33 4.66 -8.02
C GLU A 36 18.05 5.50 -8.12
N TRP A 37 16.98 4.99 -8.72
CA TRP A 37 15.67 5.66 -8.74
C TRP A 37 14.75 5.16 -7.64
N MET A 38 15.11 4.06 -6.97
CA MET A 38 14.36 3.47 -5.87
C MET A 38 14.50 4.31 -4.59
N GLY A 39 13.59 4.07 -3.64
CA GLY A 39 13.69 4.63 -2.31
C GLY A 39 14.86 4.08 -1.51
N LYS A 40 15.05 4.63 -0.32
CA LYS A 40 15.97 4.11 0.70
C LYS A 40 15.37 4.30 2.08
N LYS A 41 14.73 3.24 2.61
CA LYS A 41 13.88 3.32 3.82
C LYS A 41 12.96 4.55 3.76
N LYS A 42 13.11 5.49 4.70
CA LYS A 42 12.32 6.72 4.82
C LYS A 42 12.48 7.70 3.66
N THR A 43 13.53 7.56 2.85
CA THR A 43 13.76 8.45 1.70
C THR A 43 12.97 7.94 0.49
N PRO A 44 12.05 8.72 -0.09
CA PRO A 44 11.28 8.31 -1.25
C PRO A 44 12.14 8.15 -2.50
N GLY A 45 11.80 7.17 -3.33
CA GLY A 45 12.31 7.03 -4.68
C GLY A 45 11.86 8.18 -5.60
N ASN A 46 12.46 8.24 -6.79
CA ASN A 46 12.15 9.28 -7.76
C ASN A 46 10.87 8.92 -8.54
N ILE A 47 9.72 9.33 -8.00
CA ILE A 47 8.38 9.07 -8.55
C ILE A 47 8.27 9.46 -10.03
N GLU A 48 8.79 10.62 -10.43
CA GLU A 48 8.73 11.10 -11.81
C GLU A 48 9.47 10.14 -12.77
N LYS A 49 10.69 9.73 -12.41
CA LYS A 49 11.47 8.76 -13.20
C LYS A 49 10.80 7.39 -13.25
N LEU A 50 10.17 6.95 -12.16
CA LEU A 50 9.46 5.67 -12.11
C LEU A 50 8.24 5.65 -13.04
N TRP A 51 7.46 6.73 -13.09
CA TRP A 51 6.38 6.90 -14.06
C TRP A 51 6.90 7.00 -15.50
N GLY A 52 7.99 7.73 -15.72
CA GLY A 52 8.66 7.82 -17.02
C GLY A 52 9.13 6.45 -17.51
N PHE A 53 9.72 5.64 -16.63
CA PHE A 53 10.13 4.27 -16.90
C PHE A 53 8.96 3.41 -17.34
N LEU A 54 7.86 3.40 -16.58
CA LEU A 54 6.67 2.63 -16.92
C LEU A 54 6.12 3.04 -18.29
N ALA A 55 6.02 4.34 -18.56
CA ALA A 55 5.56 4.86 -19.84
C ALA A 55 6.46 4.46 -21.02
N GLU A 56 7.78 4.42 -20.82
CA GLU A 56 8.75 4.04 -21.85
C GLU A 56 8.74 2.52 -22.13
N LYS A 57 8.60 1.69 -21.09
CA LYS A 57 8.70 0.23 -21.22
C LYS A 57 7.38 -0.47 -21.52
N ALA A 58 6.25 0.06 -21.05
CA ALA A 58 4.92 -0.54 -21.23
C ALA A 58 4.58 -0.92 -22.69
N PRO A 59 4.88 -0.09 -23.72
CA PRO A 59 4.55 -0.43 -25.12
C PRO A 59 5.28 -1.66 -25.68
N LYS A 60 6.35 -2.10 -25.04
CA LYS A 60 7.18 -3.24 -25.48
C LYS A 60 6.85 -4.52 -24.71
N CYS A 61 6.03 -4.44 -23.66
CA CYS A 61 5.80 -5.53 -22.73
C CYS A 61 4.41 -6.17 -22.91
N ASN A 62 4.34 -7.46 -22.59
CA ASN A 62 3.09 -8.21 -22.56
C ASN A 62 2.34 -8.02 -21.24
N ALA A 63 3.10 -7.85 -20.15
CA ALA A 63 2.56 -7.67 -18.81
C ALA A 63 3.35 -6.62 -18.01
N ALA A 64 2.74 -6.12 -16.95
CA ALA A 64 3.33 -5.27 -15.95
C ALA A 64 2.94 -5.77 -14.56
N VAL A 65 3.90 -5.87 -13.64
CA VAL A 65 3.69 -6.18 -12.23
C VAL A 65 4.16 -4.98 -11.42
N LEU A 66 3.22 -4.29 -10.76
CA LEU A 66 3.44 -2.94 -10.27
C LEU A 66 3.15 -2.79 -8.77
N SER A 67 4.17 -2.38 -8.00
CA SER A 67 3.95 -1.77 -6.69
C SER A 67 3.32 -0.40 -6.85
N LEU A 68 2.09 -0.23 -6.35
CA LEU A 68 1.45 1.09 -6.31
C LEU A 68 2.10 1.96 -5.22
N ASP A 69 2.54 1.38 -4.09
CA ASP A 69 3.29 2.11 -3.07
C ASP A 69 4.54 2.81 -3.65
N LEU A 70 5.28 2.11 -4.52
CA LEU A 70 6.44 2.68 -5.21
C LEU A 70 6.04 3.83 -6.16
N LEU A 71 5.01 3.62 -6.99
CA LEU A 71 4.56 4.62 -7.97
C LEU A 71 3.93 5.87 -7.35
N LEU A 72 3.35 5.74 -6.16
CA LEU A 72 2.58 6.80 -5.53
C LEU A 72 3.40 7.58 -4.51
N TYR A 73 4.28 6.90 -3.78
CA TYR A 73 5.01 7.47 -2.64
C TYR A 73 6.53 7.29 -2.75
N GLY A 74 7.03 6.53 -3.72
CA GLY A 74 8.45 6.21 -3.84
C GLY A 74 8.90 5.06 -2.93
N GLY A 75 7.97 4.27 -2.40
CA GLY A 75 8.24 3.02 -1.67
C GLY A 75 7.23 2.77 -0.54
N ILE A 76 7.32 1.59 0.07
CA ILE A 76 6.45 1.19 1.19
C ILE A 76 6.65 2.00 2.47
N VAL A 77 7.89 2.31 2.85
CA VAL A 77 8.16 3.14 4.03
C VAL A 77 7.74 4.60 3.78
N PRO A 78 8.06 5.22 2.61
CA PRO A 78 7.54 6.53 2.24
C PRO A 78 6.01 6.64 2.25
N SER A 79 5.27 5.57 1.93
CA SER A 79 3.80 5.58 2.02
C SER A 79 3.26 5.75 3.45
N ARG A 80 4.14 5.63 4.46
CA ARG A 80 3.83 5.83 5.89
C ARG A 80 4.27 7.19 6.42
N LEU A 81 4.88 8.03 5.59
CA LEU A 81 5.51 9.29 6.00
C LEU A 81 5.01 10.51 5.21
N HIS A 82 4.35 10.31 4.08
CA HIS A 82 3.92 11.40 3.21
C HIS A 82 2.89 12.34 3.86
N HIS A 83 2.78 13.54 3.29
CA HIS A 83 1.73 14.52 3.62
C HIS A 83 0.89 14.87 2.38
N ASP A 84 0.99 14.07 1.31
CA ASP A 84 0.17 14.21 0.12
C ASP A 84 -1.32 14.11 0.45
N THR A 85 -2.12 14.89 -0.29
CA THR A 85 -3.58 14.84 -0.26
C THR A 85 -4.13 13.66 -1.05
N ALA A 86 -5.36 13.25 -0.74
CA ALA A 86 -6.03 12.19 -1.50
C ALA A 86 -6.19 12.54 -2.99
N GLU A 87 -6.35 13.82 -3.35
CA GLU A 87 -6.47 14.23 -4.75
C GLU A 87 -5.14 14.07 -5.50
N GLU A 88 -4.03 14.50 -4.90
CA GLU A 88 -2.69 14.35 -5.50
C GLU A 88 -2.35 12.88 -5.77
N VAL A 89 -2.56 12.01 -4.78
CA VAL A 89 -2.25 10.58 -4.94
C VAL A 89 -3.18 9.91 -5.94
N LYS A 90 -4.49 10.26 -5.97
CA LYS A 90 -5.43 9.78 -6.98
C LYS A 90 -5.01 10.21 -8.39
N ASN A 91 -4.58 11.46 -8.56
CA ASN A 91 -4.12 11.98 -9.85
C ASN A 91 -2.87 11.25 -10.34
N ARG A 92 -1.94 10.89 -9.43
CA ARG A 92 -0.81 10.00 -9.76
C ARG A 92 -1.33 8.62 -10.21
N LEU A 93 -2.22 7.99 -9.44
CA LEU A 93 -2.77 6.67 -9.75
C LEU A 93 -3.52 6.64 -11.10
N TYR A 94 -4.25 7.70 -11.44
CA TYR A 94 -4.97 7.81 -12.72
C TYR A 94 -4.07 7.87 -13.95
N GLN A 95 -2.76 8.07 -13.80
CA GLN A 95 -1.83 7.88 -14.92
C GLN A 95 -1.86 6.44 -15.46
N LEU A 96 -2.23 5.43 -14.65
CA LEU A 96 -2.46 4.07 -15.15
C LEU A 96 -3.53 4.00 -16.24
N LYS A 97 -4.57 4.84 -16.17
CA LYS A 97 -5.60 4.91 -17.22
C LYS A 97 -5.00 5.29 -18.56
N LYS A 98 -4.06 6.25 -18.57
CA LYS A 98 -3.33 6.66 -19.78
C LYS A 98 -2.45 5.53 -20.30
N ILE A 99 -1.69 4.86 -19.43
CA ILE A 99 -0.84 3.73 -19.80
C ILE A 99 -1.68 2.61 -20.43
N LYS A 100 -2.77 2.18 -19.80
CA LYS A 100 -3.65 1.13 -20.33
C LYS A 100 -4.31 1.54 -21.65
N LYS A 101 -4.76 2.78 -21.78
CA LYS A 101 -5.36 3.30 -23.02
C LYS A 101 -4.37 3.27 -24.20
N GLN A 102 -3.11 3.59 -23.95
CA GLN A 102 -2.05 3.56 -24.97
C GLN A 102 -1.58 2.13 -25.27
N ASN A 103 -1.77 1.20 -24.33
CA ASN A 103 -1.32 -0.18 -24.43
C ASN A 103 -2.46 -1.16 -24.09
N PRO A 104 -3.54 -1.27 -24.90
CA PRO A 104 -4.74 -2.02 -24.53
C PRO A 104 -4.52 -3.51 -24.27
N GLN A 105 -3.47 -4.09 -24.86
CA GLN A 105 -3.12 -5.51 -24.71
C GLN A 105 -2.21 -5.79 -23.51
N LEU A 106 -1.69 -4.76 -22.83
CA LEU A 106 -0.82 -4.92 -21.66
C LEU A 106 -1.64 -5.50 -20.50
N LYS A 107 -1.24 -6.66 -19.97
CA LYS A 107 -1.79 -7.19 -18.72
C LYS A 107 -1.20 -6.47 -17.53
N LEU A 108 -2.03 -5.84 -16.71
CA LEU A 108 -1.58 -5.02 -15.58
C LEU A 108 -1.93 -5.72 -14.27
N TYR A 109 -0.91 -6.23 -13.60
CA TYR A 109 -0.97 -6.77 -12.26
C TYR A 109 -0.42 -5.73 -11.29
N ALA A 110 -1.13 -5.48 -10.20
CA ALA A 110 -0.74 -4.48 -9.23
C ALA A 110 -0.82 -5.01 -7.80
N PHE A 111 -0.08 -4.38 -6.90
CA PHE A 111 -0.23 -4.59 -5.47
C PHE A 111 -0.07 -3.27 -4.71
N ASN A 112 -0.82 -3.14 -3.62
CA ASN A 112 -0.79 -1.96 -2.75
C ASN A 112 -1.15 -2.36 -1.33
N LEU A 113 -0.35 -1.96 -0.35
CA LEU A 113 -0.55 -2.45 1.01
C LEU A 113 -1.62 -1.65 1.77
N ILE A 114 -2.24 -2.33 2.73
CA ILE A 114 -2.87 -1.63 3.85
C ILE A 114 -1.75 -1.13 4.76
N THR A 115 -1.79 0.15 5.15
CA THR A 115 -0.82 0.72 6.09
C THR A 115 -0.72 -0.15 7.34
N ARG A 116 0.51 -0.58 7.67
CA ARG A 116 0.82 -1.40 8.84
C ARG A 116 0.48 -0.68 10.14
N LEU A 117 0.29 -1.46 11.20
CA LEU A 117 0.00 -0.97 12.56
C LEU A 117 0.85 -1.77 13.57
N PRO A 118 2.14 -1.44 13.73
CA PRO A 118 3.02 -2.15 14.65
C PRO A 118 2.51 -2.06 16.08
N SER A 119 2.65 -3.15 16.84
CA SER A 119 2.17 -3.20 18.22
C SER A 119 3.19 -2.68 19.24
N TYR A 120 4.25 -2.03 18.79
CA TYR A 120 5.41 -1.61 19.57
C TYR A 120 5.84 -0.19 19.19
N ASN A 121 6.71 0.38 20.02
CA ASN A 121 7.33 1.68 19.78
C ASN A 121 8.57 1.50 18.91
N SER A 122 8.59 2.16 17.76
CA SER A 122 9.77 2.30 16.90
C SER A 122 9.48 3.38 15.87
N ASP A 123 10.47 4.20 15.55
CA ASP A 123 10.43 5.07 14.38
C ASP A 123 11.28 4.56 13.21
N ASP A 124 11.69 3.30 13.14
CA ASP A 124 12.60 2.85 12.05
C ASP A 124 11.94 3.00 10.67
N GLU A 125 10.64 2.72 10.57
CA GLU A 125 9.85 2.84 9.33
C GLU A 125 8.62 3.77 9.48
N GLU A 126 8.37 4.24 10.69
CA GLU A 126 7.22 5.04 11.09
C GLU A 126 7.63 6.50 11.35
N PRO A 127 6.67 7.45 11.44
CA PRO A 127 6.97 8.82 11.84
C PRO A 127 7.65 8.88 13.21
N ASP A 128 8.45 9.92 13.45
CA ASP A 128 9.31 10.02 14.66
C ASP A 128 8.53 9.94 15.99
N TYR A 129 7.27 10.36 16.01
CA TYR A 129 6.44 10.24 17.21
C TYR A 129 6.07 8.78 17.56
N TYR A 130 6.21 7.84 16.63
CA TYR A 130 5.88 6.43 16.82
C TYR A 130 6.86 5.72 17.77
N GLU A 131 8.08 6.25 17.92
CA GLU A 131 9.05 5.84 18.96
C GLU A 131 8.50 6.01 20.37
N TYR A 132 7.59 6.97 20.58
CA TYR A 132 7.05 7.28 21.90
C TYR A 132 5.60 6.80 22.07
N TYR A 133 4.80 6.89 21.02
CA TYR A 133 3.35 6.67 21.07
C TYR A 133 2.87 5.51 20.19
N GLY A 134 3.77 4.74 19.55
CA GLY A 134 3.38 3.65 18.64
C GLY A 134 2.47 2.60 19.28
N ARG A 135 2.86 2.11 20.45
CA ARG A 135 2.06 1.18 21.26
C ARG A 135 0.71 1.76 21.66
N ASP A 136 0.69 3.04 22.03
CA ASP A 136 -0.54 3.72 22.45
C ASP A 136 -1.50 3.91 21.27
N ILE A 137 -0.98 4.28 20.09
CA ILE A 137 -1.75 4.37 18.83
C ILE A 137 -2.30 3.00 18.44
N PHE A 138 -1.51 1.94 18.58
CA PHE A 138 -1.97 0.56 18.36
C PHE A 138 -3.13 0.18 19.30
N LEU A 139 -2.99 0.42 20.60
CA LEU A 139 -4.05 0.12 21.57
C LEU A 139 -5.31 0.95 21.31
N TYR A 140 -5.14 2.24 21.09
CA TYR A 140 -6.21 3.17 20.72
C TYR A 140 -6.97 2.64 19.50
N SER A 141 -6.24 2.17 18.51
CA SER A 141 -6.77 1.57 17.30
C SER A 141 -7.58 0.29 17.56
N CYS A 142 -7.02 -0.67 18.29
CA CYS A 142 -7.71 -1.92 18.62
C CYS A 142 -9.00 -1.67 19.40
N ILE A 143 -8.98 -0.75 20.38
CA ILE A 143 -10.17 -0.41 21.15
C ILE A 143 -11.19 0.32 20.27
N THR A 144 -10.75 1.22 19.36
CA THR A 144 -11.64 1.87 18.38
C THR A 144 -12.43 0.84 17.58
N ASP A 145 -11.76 -0.20 17.07
CA ASP A 145 -12.42 -1.29 16.33
C ASP A 145 -13.43 -2.03 17.21
N ARG A 146 -13.04 -2.39 18.43
CA ARG A 146 -13.91 -3.11 19.37
C ARG A 146 -15.14 -2.29 19.76
N ILE A 147 -15.00 -0.97 19.90
CA ILE A 147 -16.12 -0.04 20.10
C ILE A 147 -17.04 -0.06 18.87
N GLN A 148 -16.51 0.08 17.66
CA GLN A 148 -17.31 0.04 16.41
C GLN A 148 -18.08 -1.28 16.25
N ARG A 149 -17.53 -2.38 16.78
CA ARG A 149 -18.14 -3.71 16.77
C ARG A 149 -19.09 -3.98 17.94
N ASN A 150 -19.28 -3.02 18.86
CA ASN A 150 -20.08 -3.17 20.07
C ASN A 150 -19.64 -4.33 20.98
N ILE A 151 -18.32 -4.60 21.07
CA ILE A 151 -17.74 -5.67 21.90
C ILE A 151 -16.68 -5.16 22.88
N ALA A 152 -16.49 -3.84 22.99
CA ALA A 152 -15.59 -3.24 23.96
C ALA A 152 -16.16 -3.32 25.38
N THR A 153 -15.32 -3.73 26.32
CA THR A 153 -15.58 -3.70 27.77
C THR A 153 -15.60 -2.27 28.30
N ASP A 154 -16.12 -2.07 29.51
CA ASP A 154 -16.14 -0.73 30.13
C ASP A 154 -14.73 -0.29 30.54
N GLU A 155 -13.86 -1.23 30.91
CA GLU A 155 -12.43 -1.01 31.13
C GLU A 155 -11.74 -0.51 29.86
N GLU A 156 -11.97 -1.16 28.72
CA GLU A 156 -11.42 -0.72 27.42
C GLU A 156 -11.94 0.68 27.03
N LYS A 157 -13.21 0.99 27.29
CA LYS A 157 -13.74 2.34 27.02
C LYS A 157 -13.12 3.40 27.93
N LYS A 158 -12.72 3.04 29.15
CA LYS A 158 -11.98 3.94 30.04
C LYS A 158 -10.56 4.15 29.53
N GLU A 159 -9.86 3.08 29.20
CA GLU A 159 -8.52 3.11 28.60
C GLU A 159 -8.51 3.92 27.29
N TYR A 160 -9.54 3.79 26.46
CA TYR A 160 -9.70 4.59 25.24
C TYR A 160 -9.65 6.09 25.52
N LYS A 161 -10.33 6.57 26.56
CA LYS A 161 -10.31 8.00 26.94
C LYS A 161 -8.94 8.41 27.47
N GLU A 162 -8.31 7.57 28.28
CA GLU A 162 -6.95 7.81 28.80
C GLU A 162 -5.93 7.91 27.66
N LEU A 163 -6.05 7.05 26.63
CA LEU A 163 -5.21 7.09 25.43
C LEU A 163 -5.44 8.36 24.60
N GLN A 164 -6.68 8.84 24.48
CA GLN A 164 -6.98 10.10 23.79
C GLN A 164 -6.33 11.32 24.46
N GLU A 165 -6.19 11.30 25.78
CA GLU A 165 -5.50 12.36 26.53
C GLU A 165 -3.97 12.19 26.49
N LYS A 166 -3.49 10.95 26.49
CA LYS A 166 -2.06 10.61 26.49
C LYS A 166 -1.39 10.90 25.15
N ILE A 167 -2.04 10.57 24.03
CA ILE A 167 -1.48 10.77 22.69
C ILE A 167 -1.68 12.24 22.27
N PRO A 168 -0.62 12.99 21.95
CA PRO A 168 -0.78 14.35 21.44
C PRO A 168 -1.68 14.40 20.21
N ALA A 169 -2.72 15.25 20.25
CA ALA A 169 -3.77 15.31 19.23
C ALA A 169 -3.23 15.55 17.81
N GLN A 170 -2.12 16.27 17.67
CA GLN A 170 -1.45 16.48 16.38
C GLN A 170 -0.89 15.19 15.78
N TYR A 171 -0.34 14.28 16.60
CA TYR A 171 0.24 13.02 16.13
C TYR A 171 -0.86 12.03 15.75
N LEU A 172 -1.94 11.99 16.53
CA LEU A 172 -3.09 11.16 16.19
C LEU A 172 -3.76 11.65 14.90
N THR A 173 -3.93 12.97 14.74
CA THR A 173 -4.49 13.56 13.51
C THR A 173 -3.61 13.26 12.30
N ASP A 174 -2.29 13.51 12.38
CA ASP A 174 -1.36 13.18 11.30
C ASP A 174 -1.42 11.70 10.90
N TYR A 175 -1.41 10.80 11.89
CA TYR A 175 -1.50 9.37 11.65
C TYR A 175 -2.81 8.98 10.93
N LEU A 176 -3.94 9.47 11.43
CA LEU A 176 -5.27 9.14 10.89
C LEU A 176 -5.51 9.73 9.50
N ASP A 177 -5.08 10.97 9.27
CA ASP A 177 -5.27 11.64 7.98
C ASP A 177 -4.46 10.97 6.89
N ARG A 178 -3.20 10.63 7.16
CA ARG A 178 -2.38 9.87 6.21
C ARG A 178 -2.98 8.49 5.92
N ARG A 179 -3.40 7.77 6.97
CA ARG A 179 -4.02 6.44 6.78
C ARG A 179 -5.30 6.52 5.96
N LYS A 180 -6.09 7.58 6.14
CA LYS A 180 -7.29 7.85 5.35
C LYS A 180 -6.97 8.11 3.87
N VAL A 181 -5.85 8.76 3.56
CA VAL A 181 -5.37 8.91 2.17
C VAL A 181 -5.03 7.54 1.57
N ASN A 182 -4.24 6.72 2.27
CA ASN A 182 -3.84 5.38 1.78
C ASN A 182 -5.05 4.44 1.64
N GLU A 183 -6.02 4.53 2.55
CA GLU A 183 -7.27 3.78 2.42
C GLU A 183 -8.02 4.18 1.14
N GLN A 184 -8.18 5.47 0.86
CA GLN A 184 -8.83 5.93 -0.37
C GLN A 184 -8.08 5.51 -1.64
N VAL A 185 -6.76 5.41 -1.60
CA VAL A 185 -5.95 4.90 -2.72
C VAL A 185 -6.27 3.43 -2.99
N ASN A 186 -6.38 2.61 -1.95
CA ASN A 186 -6.81 1.21 -2.09
C ASN A 186 -8.22 1.11 -2.69
N GLU A 187 -9.15 1.98 -2.28
CA GLU A 187 -10.49 2.04 -2.86
C GLU A 187 -10.46 2.37 -4.35
N VAL A 188 -9.66 3.37 -4.75
CA VAL A 188 -9.51 3.75 -6.16
C VAL A 188 -8.80 2.67 -6.96
N ALA A 189 -7.83 1.94 -6.38
CA ALA A 189 -7.21 0.80 -7.03
C ALA A 189 -8.25 -0.31 -7.33
N ILE A 190 -9.16 -0.59 -6.39
CA ILE A 190 -10.29 -1.52 -6.63
C ILE A 190 -11.21 -1.00 -7.75
N ASP A 191 -11.50 0.30 -7.77
CA ASP A 191 -12.29 0.90 -8.86
C ASP A 191 -11.56 0.77 -10.22
N LEU A 192 -10.22 0.88 -10.26
CA LEU A 192 -9.46 0.64 -11.48
C LEU A 192 -9.50 -0.83 -11.95
N VAL A 193 -9.62 -1.80 -11.04
CA VAL A 193 -9.88 -3.20 -11.39
C VAL A 193 -11.27 -3.33 -12.01
N LYS A 194 -12.28 -2.74 -11.38
CA LYS A 194 -13.66 -2.72 -11.90
C LYS A 194 -13.75 -2.08 -13.29
N GLU A 195 -12.96 -1.05 -13.57
CA GLU A 195 -12.87 -0.40 -14.89
C GLU A 195 -12.08 -1.23 -15.93
N GLY A 196 -11.46 -2.35 -15.54
CA GLY A 196 -10.62 -3.17 -16.42
C GLY A 196 -9.25 -2.54 -16.73
N ILE A 197 -8.84 -1.55 -15.94
CA ILE A 197 -7.52 -0.92 -16.07
C ILE A 197 -6.45 -1.82 -15.44
N ILE A 198 -6.72 -2.32 -14.24
CA ILE A 198 -5.90 -3.31 -13.54
C ILE A 198 -6.55 -4.68 -13.75
N ASP A 199 -5.80 -5.65 -14.29
CA ASP A 199 -6.30 -7.00 -14.56
C ASP A 199 -6.33 -7.87 -13.29
N PHE A 200 -5.42 -7.62 -12.33
CA PHE A 200 -5.41 -8.29 -11.03
C PHE A 200 -4.76 -7.40 -9.96
N LEU A 201 -5.32 -7.38 -8.76
CA LEU A 201 -4.85 -6.57 -7.64
C LEU A 201 -4.64 -7.43 -6.39
N ILE A 202 -3.47 -7.31 -5.78
CA ILE A 202 -3.20 -7.85 -4.44
C ILE A 202 -3.17 -6.69 -3.45
N ILE A 203 -3.84 -6.84 -2.31
CA ILE A 203 -3.82 -5.89 -1.20
C ILE A 203 -3.28 -6.64 0.03
N PRO A 204 -1.96 -6.64 0.21
CA PRO A 204 -1.34 -7.35 1.32
C PRO A 204 -1.51 -6.60 2.66
N LEU A 205 -1.40 -7.33 3.75
CA LEU A 205 -1.44 -6.82 5.12
C LEU A 205 -0.17 -7.18 5.87
N ASP A 206 0.50 -6.14 6.37
CA ASP A 206 1.62 -6.26 7.30
C ASP A 206 1.13 -6.10 8.76
N ASP A 207 1.85 -6.68 9.73
CA ASP A 207 1.49 -6.71 11.15
C ASP A 207 0.02 -7.05 11.43
N CYS A 208 -0.40 -8.26 11.02
CA CYS A 208 -1.79 -8.66 11.11
C CYS A 208 -2.28 -8.81 12.56
N ASN A 209 -3.17 -7.90 12.99
CA ASN A 209 -3.94 -8.02 14.22
C ASN A 209 -5.44 -8.22 13.91
N PRO A 210 -6.18 -9.07 14.65
CA PRO A 210 -7.63 -9.24 14.45
C PRO A 210 -8.46 -7.98 14.72
N TYR A 211 -7.88 -6.99 15.40
CA TYR A 211 -8.50 -5.71 15.72
C TYR A 211 -7.62 -4.55 15.31
N GLY A 212 -8.27 -3.41 15.09
CA GLY A 212 -7.60 -2.14 14.86
C GLY A 212 -7.76 -1.67 13.43
N PHE A 213 -6.97 -0.69 13.09
CA PHE A 213 -7.11 0.14 11.92
C PHE A 213 -6.89 -0.65 10.64
N SER A 214 -5.86 -1.48 10.59
CA SER A 214 -5.62 -2.36 9.45
C SER A 214 -6.77 -3.36 9.26
N ALA A 215 -7.32 -3.92 10.34
CA ALA A 215 -8.49 -4.81 10.30
C ALA A 215 -9.78 -4.09 9.87
N ILE A 216 -10.00 -2.83 10.31
CA ILE A 216 -11.11 -1.98 9.85
C ILE A 216 -11.02 -1.77 8.33
N THR A 217 -9.85 -1.36 7.84
CA THR A 217 -9.62 -1.13 6.40
C THR A 217 -9.81 -2.43 5.62
N GLN A 218 -9.27 -3.56 6.11
CA GLN A 218 -9.44 -4.87 5.48
C GLN A 218 -10.92 -5.21 5.27
N ARG A 219 -11.74 -5.08 6.32
CA ARG A 219 -13.19 -5.38 6.23
C ARG A 219 -13.90 -4.43 5.27
N LYS A 220 -13.50 -3.15 5.25
CA LYS A 220 -14.04 -2.17 4.31
C LYS A 220 -13.72 -2.54 2.86
N LEU A 221 -12.45 -2.80 2.53
CA LEU A 221 -12.01 -3.18 1.19
C LEU A 221 -12.63 -4.51 0.76
N ALA A 222 -12.69 -5.50 1.64
CA ALA A 222 -13.37 -6.77 1.38
C ALA A 222 -14.87 -6.58 1.06
N SER A 223 -15.53 -5.60 1.70
CA SER A 223 -16.92 -5.26 1.38
C SER A 223 -17.07 -4.69 -0.04
N PHE A 224 -16.09 -3.93 -0.52
CA PHE A 224 -16.06 -3.40 -1.89
C PHE A 224 -15.79 -4.49 -2.92
N VAL A 225 -14.83 -5.38 -2.67
CA VAL A 225 -14.56 -6.56 -3.51
C VAL A 225 -15.82 -7.41 -3.66
N ARG A 226 -16.54 -7.67 -2.55
CA ARG A 226 -17.81 -8.41 -2.58
C ARG A 226 -18.91 -7.66 -3.32
N LYS A 227 -19.06 -6.34 -3.07
CA LYS A 227 -20.09 -5.50 -3.70
C LYS A 227 -19.91 -5.42 -5.22
N TYR A 228 -18.66 -5.34 -5.70
CA TYR A 228 -18.33 -5.25 -7.12
C TYR A 228 -18.08 -6.60 -7.79
N GLN A 229 -18.21 -7.69 -7.05
CA GLN A 229 -18.05 -9.06 -7.55
C GLN A 229 -16.66 -9.35 -8.12
N LEU A 230 -15.60 -8.83 -7.47
CA LEU A 230 -14.21 -8.91 -7.94
C LEU A 230 -13.39 -9.99 -7.22
N TRP A 231 -14.03 -11.02 -6.68
CA TRP A 231 -13.35 -12.05 -5.84
C TRP A 231 -12.32 -12.89 -6.60
N ASP A 232 -12.36 -12.91 -7.93
CA ASP A 232 -11.40 -13.59 -8.81
C ASP A 232 -10.26 -12.68 -9.28
N GLN A 233 -10.33 -11.38 -8.97
CA GLN A 233 -9.40 -10.35 -9.46
C GLN A 233 -8.73 -9.53 -8.34
N VAL A 234 -9.32 -9.47 -7.14
CA VAL A 234 -8.77 -8.72 -6.00
C VAL A 234 -8.57 -9.62 -4.80
N TYR A 235 -7.32 -9.85 -4.41
CA TYR A 235 -6.96 -10.67 -3.26
C TYR A 235 -6.49 -9.81 -2.10
N ILE A 236 -7.02 -10.09 -0.90
CA ILE A 236 -6.64 -9.40 0.34
C ILE A 236 -6.15 -10.47 1.32
N HIS A 237 -4.87 -10.46 1.69
CA HIS A 237 -4.26 -11.54 2.50
C HIS A 237 -3.15 -11.01 3.43
N PRO A 238 -2.82 -11.76 4.50
CA PRO A 238 -1.67 -11.45 5.36
C PRO A 238 -0.33 -11.69 4.63
N GLY A 239 0.69 -10.93 5.03
CA GLY A 239 2.04 -10.96 4.44
C GLY A 239 2.25 -9.78 3.51
N ALA A 240 3.44 -9.14 3.54
CA ALA A 240 3.76 -7.94 2.78
C ALA A 240 4.82 -8.17 1.69
N ASP A 241 5.83 -8.99 2.01
CA ASP A 241 6.98 -9.30 1.16
C ASP A 241 6.90 -10.74 0.56
N GLU A 242 5.74 -11.42 0.70
CA GLU A 242 5.49 -12.81 0.29
C GLU A 242 4.69 -12.93 -1.03
#